data_AF-A0A1E5G3Q0-F1
#
_entry.id   AF-A0A1E5G3Q0-F1
#
_cell.length_a   1.000
_cell.length_b   1.000
_cell.length_c   1.000
_cell.angle_alpha   90.00
_cell.angle_beta   90.00
_cell.angle_gamma   90.00
#
_symmetry.space_group_name_H-M   'P 1'
#
loop_
_entity.id
_entity.type
_entity.pdbx_description
1 polymer ?
#
loop_
_entity_poly.entity_id
_entity_poly.type
_entity_poly.pdbx_seq_one_letter_code
_entity_poly.pdbx_strand_id
1 'polypeptide(L)'
;MNNQKPKAIVFGASKAGRYFVKNNTQYNLLAIIDNDIKKHGSSINGLKVISPNQINEYQYDYIVITSIYIYQIQDQLVKDLQVDENKIIIPPKNLLKPSLLPFMDDYTLRFARESLFFILDQFEKNNIKHFIDFGALLGIVREGDFISWDDDIDIAIYASDFDKVAEILKNNIYKNSIDSSVQWEGFLAYNKSDDSAISIDLTIKDNQPIKKFSINISAIYFDEEHAITGVNHAPKHHFTQYEKINYFGKQIRVPYEYESYLEFTYGNWRQPKKDTSFADNTRTFREPVSTYTVPLEFVY
;
A
#
# COMPACT_ATOMS: atom_id res chain seq x y z
N MET A 1 -37.00 -6.92 18.38
CA MET A 1 -36.73 -5.72 17.56
C MET A 1 -35.91 -6.18 16.37
N ASN A 2 -36.37 -5.93 15.15
CA ASN A 2 -35.59 -6.24 13.95
C ASN A 2 -34.37 -5.31 13.95
N ASN A 3 -33.19 -5.83 14.32
CA ASN A 3 -31.95 -5.06 14.33
C ASN A 3 -31.47 -4.92 12.87
N GLN A 4 -32.09 -4.00 12.14
CA GLN A 4 -31.68 -3.68 10.77
C GLN A 4 -30.32 -3.00 10.83
N LYS A 5 -29.34 -3.52 10.08
CA LYS A 5 -28.00 -2.94 10.03
C LYS A 5 -28.07 -1.50 9.49
N PRO A 6 -27.29 -0.56 10.04
CA PRO A 6 -27.21 0.78 9.49
C PRO A 6 -26.79 0.76 8.01
N LYS A 7 -27.36 1.67 7.23
CA LYS A 7 -27.09 1.80 5.81
C LYS A 7 -25.82 2.62 5.58
N ALA A 8 -24.92 2.12 4.75
CA ALA A 8 -23.68 2.82 4.44
C ALA A 8 -23.38 2.88 2.95
N ILE A 9 -22.68 3.94 2.56
CA ILE A 9 -22.05 4.09 1.24
C ILE A 9 -20.54 3.97 1.43
N VAL A 10 -19.87 3.23 0.55
CA VAL A 10 -18.40 3.06 0.60
C VAL A 10 -17.75 4.08 -0.32
N PHE A 11 -16.83 4.90 0.19
CA PHE A 11 -16.02 5.80 -0.61
C PHE A 11 -14.66 5.18 -0.93
N GLY A 12 -14.50 4.71 -2.16
CA GLY A 12 -13.29 4.11 -2.71
C GLY A 12 -13.55 2.72 -3.29
N ALA A 13 -13.35 2.55 -4.60
CA ALA A 13 -13.53 1.30 -5.33
C ALA A 13 -12.20 0.56 -5.63
N SER A 14 -11.14 0.86 -4.85
CA SER A 14 -9.81 0.24 -4.93
C SER A 14 -9.78 -1.15 -4.26
N LYS A 15 -8.59 -1.75 -4.12
CA LYS A 15 -8.36 -3.03 -3.41
C LYS A 15 -8.96 -3.00 -1.99
N ALA A 16 -8.71 -1.93 -1.24
CA ALA A 16 -9.21 -1.74 0.12
C ALA A 16 -10.76 -1.71 0.18
N GLY A 17 -11.40 -0.97 -0.71
CA GLY A 17 -12.87 -0.92 -0.79
C GLY A 17 -13.51 -2.25 -1.16
N ARG A 18 -12.88 -3.02 -2.06
CA ARG A 18 -13.34 -4.39 -2.41
C ARG A 18 -13.27 -5.32 -1.21
N TYR A 19 -12.19 -5.26 -0.43
CA TYR A 19 -12.09 -6.03 0.80
C TYR A 19 -13.10 -5.59 1.84
N PHE A 20 -13.30 -4.27 2.04
CA PHE A 20 -14.33 -3.78 2.94
C PHE A 20 -15.70 -4.32 2.58
N VAL A 21 -16.11 -4.23 1.30
CA VAL A 21 -17.39 -4.77 0.81
C VAL A 21 -17.56 -6.26 1.13
N LYS A 22 -16.48 -7.04 1.03
CA LYS A 22 -16.48 -8.48 1.30
C LYS A 22 -16.47 -8.82 2.79
N ASN A 23 -15.69 -8.10 3.59
CA ASN A 23 -15.40 -8.40 4.99
C ASN A 23 -16.40 -7.74 5.95
N ASN A 24 -17.08 -6.68 5.52
CA ASN A 24 -18.07 -5.95 6.29
C ASN A 24 -19.22 -6.88 6.73
N THR A 25 -19.45 -6.91 8.05
CA THR A 25 -20.64 -7.53 8.65
C THR A 25 -21.54 -6.52 9.36
N GLN A 26 -21.13 -5.25 9.45
CA GLN A 26 -21.76 -4.23 10.30
C GLN A 26 -22.82 -3.41 9.58
N TYR A 27 -22.66 -3.18 8.28
CA TYR A 27 -23.48 -2.27 7.48
C TYR A 27 -24.26 -2.98 6.38
N ASN A 28 -25.43 -2.43 6.06
CA ASN A 28 -26.13 -2.68 4.81
C ASN A 28 -25.58 -1.72 3.74
N LEU A 29 -24.74 -2.22 2.84
CA LEU A 29 -24.06 -1.38 1.84
C LEU A 29 -25.00 -1.07 0.68
N LEU A 30 -25.11 0.22 0.33
CA LEU A 30 -26.04 0.68 -0.70
C LEU A 30 -25.37 0.86 -2.07
N ALA A 31 -24.17 1.45 -2.07
CA ALA A 31 -23.41 1.79 -3.26
C ALA A 31 -21.94 2.02 -2.91
N ILE A 32 -21.11 2.13 -3.94
CA ILE A 32 -19.72 2.55 -3.84
C ILE A 32 -19.57 3.85 -4.62
N ILE A 33 -18.93 4.85 -4.05
CA ILE A 33 -18.58 6.11 -4.72
C ILE A 33 -17.06 6.16 -4.92
N ASP A 34 -16.61 6.67 -6.06
CA ASP A 34 -15.18 6.83 -6.37
C ASP A 34 -14.99 8.07 -7.25
N ASN A 35 -13.88 8.79 -7.11
CA ASN A 35 -13.60 9.97 -7.94
C ASN A 35 -13.14 9.60 -9.36
N ASP A 36 -12.73 8.35 -9.60
CA ASP A 36 -12.35 7.88 -10.94
C ASP A 36 -13.58 7.59 -11.81
N ILE A 37 -13.84 8.50 -12.76
CA ILE A 37 -14.94 8.39 -13.73
C ILE A 37 -14.91 7.09 -14.54
N LYS A 38 -13.72 6.50 -14.76
CA LYS A 38 -13.59 5.24 -15.50
C LYS A 38 -14.22 4.05 -14.77
N LYS A 39 -14.39 4.15 -13.46
CA LYS A 39 -15.02 3.11 -12.64
C LYS A 39 -16.54 3.25 -12.57
N HIS A 40 -17.10 4.42 -12.89
CA HIS A 40 -18.54 4.67 -12.77
C HIS A 40 -19.34 3.75 -13.68
N GLY A 41 -20.48 3.27 -13.19
CA GLY A 41 -21.34 2.31 -13.89
C GLY A 41 -20.90 0.84 -13.74
N SER A 42 -19.67 0.58 -13.30
CA SER A 42 -19.23 -0.77 -12.95
C SER A 42 -19.90 -1.30 -11.67
N SER A 43 -19.64 -2.55 -11.31
CA SER A 43 -20.15 -3.14 -10.07
C SER A 43 -19.12 -3.98 -9.35
N ILE A 44 -19.16 -3.96 -8.01
CA ILE A 44 -18.30 -4.75 -7.12
C ILE A 44 -19.23 -5.49 -6.17
N ASN A 45 -19.20 -6.83 -6.21
CA ASN A 45 -20.11 -7.69 -5.45
C ASN A 45 -21.59 -7.26 -5.54
N GLY A 46 -22.03 -6.84 -6.73
CA GLY A 46 -23.40 -6.38 -6.99
C GLY A 46 -23.70 -4.94 -6.57
N LEU A 47 -22.78 -4.23 -5.91
CA LEU A 47 -22.90 -2.81 -5.61
C LEU A 47 -22.42 -1.98 -6.78
N LYS A 48 -23.22 -1.02 -7.23
CA LYS A 48 -22.88 -0.11 -8.31
C LYS A 48 -21.81 0.90 -7.85
N VAL A 49 -20.83 1.15 -8.70
CA VAL A 49 -19.88 2.26 -8.53
C VAL A 49 -20.46 3.50 -9.20
N ILE A 50 -20.64 4.58 -8.45
CA ILE A 50 -21.33 5.81 -8.88
C ILE A 50 -20.46 7.05 -8.63
N SER A 51 -20.87 8.17 -9.21
CA SER A 51 -20.24 9.46 -8.97
C SER A 51 -20.57 9.98 -7.56
N PRO A 52 -19.64 10.65 -6.86
CA PRO A 52 -19.91 11.29 -5.57
C PRO A 52 -21.10 12.27 -5.61
N ASN A 53 -21.35 12.92 -6.75
CA ASN A 53 -22.48 13.85 -6.91
C ASN A 53 -23.85 13.16 -6.80
N GLN A 54 -23.90 11.84 -6.94
CA GLN A 54 -25.13 11.04 -6.84
C GLN A 54 -25.43 10.61 -5.40
N ILE A 55 -24.63 11.03 -4.43
CA ILE A 55 -24.77 10.58 -3.05
C ILE A 55 -26.14 10.93 -2.44
N ASN A 56 -26.73 12.05 -2.87
CA ASN A 56 -28.04 12.53 -2.41
C ASN A 56 -29.22 11.70 -2.97
N GLU A 57 -28.98 10.83 -3.95
CA GLU A 57 -29.99 9.87 -4.45
C GLU A 57 -30.24 8.73 -3.44
N TYR A 58 -29.40 8.61 -2.40
CA TYR A 58 -29.44 7.53 -1.43
C TYR A 58 -29.80 8.03 -0.03
N GLN A 59 -30.56 7.21 0.70
CA GLN A 59 -30.82 7.41 2.13
C GLN A 59 -29.87 6.53 2.94
N TYR A 60 -28.84 7.15 3.53
CA TYR A 60 -27.76 6.48 4.26
C TYR A 60 -27.55 7.06 5.67
N ASP A 61 -27.05 6.21 6.56
CA ASP A 61 -26.65 6.60 7.91
C ASP A 61 -25.18 7.04 7.93
N TYR A 62 -24.32 6.34 7.20
CA TYR A 62 -22.87 6.58 7.19
C TYR A 62 -22.23 6.55 5.80
N ILE A 63 -21.07 7.21 5.69
CA ILE A 63 -20.12 7.04 4.59
C ILE A 63 -18.85 6.44 5.15
N VAL A 64 -18.41 5.32 4.58
CA VAL A 64 -17.19 4.65 4.99
C VAL A 64 -16.08 4.96 3.98
N ILE A 65 -15.06 5.71 4.39
CA ILE A 65 -13.90 6.03 3.54
C ILE A 65 -12.92 4.85 3.58
N THR A 66 -12.72 4.20 2.44
CA THR A 66 -11.81 3.04 2.29
C THR A 66 -10.64 3.38 1.37
N SER A 67 -10.20 4.63 1.42
CA SER A 67 -9.20 5.23 0.55
C SER A 67 -8.12 5.92 1.37
N ILE A 68 -6.90 5.97 0.82
CA ILE A 68 -5.76 6.68 1.41
C ILE A 68 -5.86 8.20 1.25
N TYR A 69 -6.71 8.70 0.34
CA TYR A 69 -6.98 10.13 0.09
C TYR A 69 -8.00 10.69 1.09
N ILE A 70 -7.78 10.48 2.39
CA ILE A 70 -8.79 10.74 3.44
C ILE A 70 -9.19 12.21 3.49
N TYR A 71 -8.23 13.12 3.59
CA TYR A 71 -8.51 14.54 3.81
C TYR A 71 -9.13 15.15 2.57
N GLN A 72 -8.66 14.80 1.36
CA GLN A 72 -9.31 15.18 0.11
C GLN A 72 -10.76 14.72 0.02
N ILE A 73 -11.03 13.47 0.40
CA ILE A 73 -12.39 12.92 0.38
C ILE A 73 -13.26 13.55 1.47
N GLN A 74 -12.74 13.77 2.67
CA GLN A 74 -13.46 14.46 3.75
C GLN A 74 -13.81 15.88 3.35
N ASP A 75 -12.86 16.63 2.80
CA ASP A 75 -13.10 17.99 2.29
C ASP A 75 -14.18 17.98 1.20
N GLN A 76 -14.10 17.08 0.22
CA GLN A 76 -15.12 16.94 -0.80
C GLN A 76 -16.50 16.63 -0.20
N LEU A 77 -16.57 15.69 0.74
CA LEU A 77 -17.82 15.28 1.37
C LEU A 77 -18.45 16.43 2.17
N VAL A 78 -17.66 17.13 2.99
CA VAL A 78 -18.18 18.14 3.92
C VAL A 78 -18.38 19.48 3.21
N LYS A 79 -17.40 19.96 2.43
CA LYS A 79 -17.42 21.29 1.82
C LYS A 79 -18.25 21.34 0.54
N ASP A 80 -18.06 20.35 -0.34
CA ASP A 80 -18.70 20.37 -1.66
C ASP A 80 -20.07 19.67 -1.65
N LEU A 81 -20.16 18.53 -0.98
CA LEU A 81 -21.36 17.69 -0.95
C LEU A 81 -22.24 17.89 0.29
N GLN A 82 -21.81 18.74 1.23
CA GLN A 82 -22.55 19.13 2.45
C GLN A 82 -22.95 17.94 3.33
N VAL A 83 -22.13 16.89 3.38
CA VAL A 83 -22.31 15.75 4.28
C VAL A 83 -21.90 16.14 5.70
N ASP A 84 -22.73 15.77 6.68
CA ASP A 84 -22.41 15.89 8.10
C ASP A 84 -21.17 15.03 8.43
N GLU A 85 -20.15 15.67 8.98
CA GLU A 85 -18.88 15.03 9.36
C GLU A 85 -19.09 13.83 10.31
N ASN A 86 -20.10 13.87 11.17
CA ASN A 86 -20.42 12.78 12.11
C ASN A 86 -20.89 11.49 11.40
N LYS A 87 -21.24 11.57 10.11
CA LYS A 87 -21.60 10.41 9.30
C LYS A 87 -20.39 9.75 8.64
N ILE A 88 -19.20 10.36 8.70
CA ILE A 88 -18.00 9.86 8.04
C ILE A 88 -17.24 8.91 8.96
N ILE A 89 -17.00 7.69 8.50
CA ILE A 89 -16.29 6.64 9.23
C ILE A 89 -15.06 6.22 8.43
N ILE A 90 -13.94 6.05 9.13
CA ILE A 90 -12.73 5.42 8.58
C ILE A 90 -12.58 4.08 9.28
N PRO A 91 -12.73 2.95 8.56
CA PRO A 91 -12.71 1.63 9.18
C PRO A 91 -11.27 1.20 9.50
N PRO A 92 -11.10 0.27 10.46
CA PRO A 92 -9.80 -0.32 10.73
C PRO A 92 -9.27 -1.11 9.52
N LYS A 93 -7.93 -1.12 9.34
CA LYS A 93 -7.21 -1.72 8.20
C LYS A 93 -7.44 -3.22 8.07
N ASN A 94 -7.72 -3.93 9.16
CA ASN A 94 -8.06 -5.35 9.10
C ASN A 94 -9.32 -5.63 8.26
N LEU A 95 -10.28 -4.70 8.20
CA LEU A 95 -11.45 -4.80 7.32
C LEU A 95 -11.11 -4.45 5.86
N LEU A 96 -9.98 -3.78 5.63
CA LEU A 96 -9.49 -3.33 4.33
C LEU A 96 -8.45 -4.26 3.71
N LYS A 97 -8.13 -5.37 4.39
CA LYS A 97 -7.13 -6.36 3.98
C LYS A 97 -7.77 -7.70 3.63
N PRO A 98 -7.07 -8.60 2.92
CA PRO A 98 -7.57 -9.95 2.70
C PRO A 98 -7.83 -10.66 4.04
N SER A 99 -8.95 -11.38 4.15
CA SER A 99 -9.28 -12.18 5.34
C SER A 99 -8.28 -13.31 5.59
N LEU A 100 -7.55 -13.71 4.55
CA LEU A 100 -6.42 -14.64 4.63
C LEU A 100 -5.14 -13.81 4.72
N LEU A 101 -4.61 -13.66 5.94
CA LEU A 101 -3.36 -12.96 6.20
C LEU A 101 -2.18 -13.79 5.62
N PRO A 102 -1.49 -13.30 4.59
CA PRO A 102 -0.49 -14.09 3.88
C PRO A 102 0.70 -14.43 4.77
N PHE A 103 1.11 -13.53 5.66
CA PHE A 103 2.27 -13.74 6.54
C PHE A 103 1.96 -14.57 7.79
N MET A 104 0.70 -14.98 8.01
CA MET A 104 0.36 -16.02 8.99
C MET A 104 0.45 -17.44 8.40
N ASP A 105 0.68 -17.56 7.10
CA ASP A 105 0.80 -18.84 6.40
C ASP A 105 2.27 -19.19 6.21
N ASP A 106 2.74 -20.27 6.82
CA ASP A 106 4.17 -20.61 6.81
C ASP A 106 4.76 -20.77 5.40
N TYR A 107 3.96 -21.31 4.46
CA TYR A 107 4.41 -21.49 3.08
C TYR A 107 4.53 -20.15 2.37
N THR A 108 3.49 -19.32 2.46
CA THR A 108 3.50 -17.97 1.89
C THR A 108 4.57 -17.07 2.51
N LEU A 109 4.77 -17.13 3.82
CA LEU A 109 5.79 -16.36 4.53
C LEU A 109 7.20 -16.74 4.06
N ARG A 110 7.50 -18.03 3.89
CA ARG A 110 8.78 -18.48 3.32
C ARG A 110 8.97 -17.94 1.90
N PHE A 111 7.96 -18.08 1.05
CA PHE A 111 8.01 -17.59 -0.33
C PHE A 111 8.19 -16.06 -0.39
N ALA A 112 7.57 -15.32 0.53
CA ALA A 112 7.74 -13.87 0.67
C ALA A 112 9.19 -13.49 0.99
N ARG A 113 9.84 -14.20 1.92
CA ARG A 113 11.27 -14.00 2.25
C ARG A 113 12.17 -14.34 1.06
N GLU A 114 11.94 -15.46 0.39
CA GLU A 114 12.69 -15.87 -0.81
C GLU A 114 12.54 -14.83 -1.93
N SER A 115 11.34 -14.29 -2.11
CA SER A 115 11.06 -13.24 -3.09
C SER A 115 11.81 -11.94 -2.78
N LEU A 116 11.81 -11.53 -1.51
CA LEU A 116 12.62 -10.40 -1.07
C LEU A 116 14.11 -10.66 -1.35
N PHE A 117 14.65 -11.81 -0.94
CA PHE A 117 16.06 -12.12 -1.12
C PHE A 117 16.49 -12.12 -2.58
N PHE A 118 15.66 -12.67 -3.46
CA PHE A 118 15.90 -12.64 -4.88
C PHE A 118 15.95 -11.20 -5.42
N ILE A 119 14.99 -10.34 -5.06
CA ILE A 119 14.97 -8.93 -5.46
C ILE A 119 16.25 -8.22 -5.02
N LEU A 120 16.62 -8.37 -3.74
CA LEU A 120 17.81 -7.74 -3.18
C LEU A 120 19.08 -8.23 -3.89
N ASP A 121 19.16 -9.52 -4.26
CA ASP A 121 20.29 -10.03 -5.04
C ASP A 121 20.37 -9.40 -6.43
N GLN A 122 19.24 -9.16 -7.10
CA GLN A 122 19.24 -8.45 -8.38
C GLN A 122 19.67 -7.00 -8.21
N PHE A 123 19.24 -6.33 -7.13
CA PHE A 123 19.62 -4.96 -6.84
C PHE A 123 21.10 -4.81 -6.54
N GLU A 124 21.67 -5.69 -5.70
CA GLU A 124 23.10 -5.72 -5.41
C GLU A 124 23.93 -5.98 -6.67
N LYS A 125 23.58 -6.99 -7.48
CA LYS A 125 24.27 -7.29 -8.75
C LYS A 125 24.29 -6.11 -9.72
N ASN A 126 23.27 -5.27 -9.67
CA ASN A 126 23.10 -4.12 -10.55
C ASN A 126 23.46 -2.78 -9.89
N ASN A 127 24.09 -2.81 -8.70
CA ASN A 127 24.51 -1.63 -7.94
C ASN A 127 23.36 -0.64 -7.66
N ILE A 128 22.13 -1.14 -7.44
CA ILE A 128 20.97 -0.33 -7.08
C ILE A 128 21.05 0.02 -5.59
N LYS A 129 20.94 1.31 -5.26
CA LYS A 129 20.82 1.75 -3.88
C LYS A 129 19.40 1.48 -3.40
N HIS A 130 19.27 0.62 -2.40
CA HIS A 130 18.00 0.15 -1.88
C HIS A 130 18.03 -0.02 -0.36
N PHE A 131 16.84 0.00 0.24
CA PHE A 131 16.61 -0.07 1.68
C PHE A 131 15.34 -0.88 1.95
N ILE A 132 15.36 -1.76 2.94
CA ILE A 132 14.10 -2.25 3.52
C ILE A 132 13.46 -1.09 4.27
N ASP A 133 12.18 -0.82 4.01
CA ASP A 133 11.49 0.37 4.51
C ASP A 133 10.19 0.03 5.24
N PHE A 134 9.53 1.04 5.82
CA PHE A 134 8.19 1.02 6.40
C PHE A 134 7.83 -0.27 7.19
N GLY A 135 6.73 -0.94 6.82
CA GLY A 135 6.16 -2.05 7.57
C GLY A 135 7.09 -3.27 7.59
N ALA A 136 7.78 -3.50 6.47
CA ALA A 136 8.79 -4.57 6.37
C ALA A 136 9.96 -4.33 7.32
N LEU A 137 10.52 -3.12 7.37
CA LEU A 137 11.60 -2.77 8.29
C LEU A 137 11.14 -2.87 9.74
N LEU A 138 9.96 -2.31 10.05
CA LEU A 138 9.38 -2.34 11.37
C LEU A 138 9.20 -3.78 11.88
N GLY A 139 8.65 -4.66 11.04
CA GLY A 139 8.52 -6.08 11.34
C GLY A 139 9.87 -6.72 11.61
N ILE A 140 10.81 -6.61 10.67
CA ILE A 140 12.12 -7.26 10.76
C ILE A 140 12.85 -6.85 12.04
N VAL A 141 12.79 -5.57 12.42
CA VAL A 141 13.47 -5.06 13.62
C VAL A 141 12.71 -5.42 14.91
N ARG A 142 11.38 -5.34 14.93
CA ARG A 142 10.58 -5.53 16.15
C ARG A 142 10.25 -6.99 16.44
N GLU A 143 9.87 -7.74 15.41
CA GLU A 143 9.33 -9.10 15.49
C GLU A 143 10.34 -10.14 15.00
N GLY A 144 11.45 -9.69 14.39
CA GLY A 144 12.45 -10.56 13.75
C GLY A 144 12.05 -11.02 12.35
N ASP A 145 10.89 -10.58 11.85
CA ASP A 145 10.26 -11.02 10.61
C ASP A 145 9.15 -10.07 10.15
N PHE A 146 8.52 -10.33 9.01
CA PHE A 146 7.35 -9.55 8.59
C PHE A 146 6.23 -9.59 9.63
N ILE A 147 5.53 -8.47 9.76
CA ILE A 147 4.37 -8.36 10.65
C ILE A 147 3.31 -9.36 10.20
N SER A 148 2.92 -10.27 11.08
CA SER A 148 2.04 -11.41 10.71
C SER A 148 0.70 -11.01 10.10
N TRP A 149 0.16 -9.82 10.42
CA TRP A 149 -1.08 -9.28 9.85
C TRP A 149 -0.88 -8.30 8.69
N ASP A 150 0.33 -8.18 8.16
CA ASP A 150 0.60 -7.45 6.92
C ASP A 150 0.40 -8.31 5.66
N ASP A 151 0.32 -7.63 4.52
CA ASP A 151 0.15 -8.24 3.20
C ASP A 151 1.08 -7.66 2.13
N ASP A 152 2.09 -6.90 2.54
CA ASP A 152 3.04 -6.22 1.67
C ASP A 152 4.47 -6.19 2.25
N ILE A 153 5.44 -6.07 1.35
CA ILE A 153 6.85 -5.86 1.66
C ILE A 153 7.28 -4.53 1.08
N ASP A 154 7.77 -3.64 1.93
CA ASP A 154 8.21 -2.30 1.52
C ASP A 154 9.73 -2.25 1.30
N ILE A 155 10.10 -1.76 0.12
CA ILE A 155 11.47 -1.47 -0.27
C ILE A 155 11.51 -0.02 -0.78
N ALA A 156 12.59 0.69 -0.52
CA ALA A 156 12.81 2.00 -1.10
C ALA A 156 14.08 2.01 -1.96
N ILE A 157 14.03 2.72 -3.09
CA ILE A 157 15.15 2.91 -4.02
C ILE A 157 15.31 4.39 -4.31
N TYR A 158 16.46 4.78 -4.85
CA TYR A 158 16.61 6.14 -5.37
C TYR A 158 15.78 6.30 -6.64
N ALA A 159 15.08 7.42 -6.79
CA ALA A 159 14.27 7.70 -7.98
C ALA A 159 15.11 7.70 -9.27
N SER A 160 16.40 8.05 -9.19
CA SER A 160 17.33 7.97 -10.32
C SER A 160 17.56 6.55 -10.85
N ASP A 161 17.30 5.52 -10.04
CA ASP A 161 17.44 4.12 -10.42
C ASP A 161 16.11 3.50 -10.88
N PHE A 162 15.00 4.25 -10.88
CA PHE A 162 13.65 3.71 -11.06
C PHE A 162 13.47 2.93 -12.37
N ASP A 163 13.83 3.52 -13.50
CA ASP A 163 13.68 2.86 -14.82
C ASP A 163 14.55 1.61 -14.93
N LYS A 164 15.79 1.68 -14.40
CA LYS A 164 16.70 0.55 -14.35
C LYS A 164 16.13 -0.57 -13.47
N VAL A 165 15.53 -0.25 -12.34
CA VAL A 165 14.86 -1.21 -11.47
C VAL A 165 13.67 -1.83 -12.20
N ALA A 166 12.84 -1.04 -12.87
CA ALA A 166 11.73 -1.58 -13.65
C ALA A 166 12.19 -2.60 -14.70
N GLU A 167 13.27 -2.31 -15.42
CA GLU A 167 13.86 -3.25 -16.39
C GLU A 167 14.36 -4.54 -15.71
N ILE A 168 15.06 -4.43 -14.57
CA ILE A 168 15.54 -5.56 -13.79
C ILE A 168 14.37 -6.45 -13.35
N LEU A 169 13.32 -5.87 -12.78
CA LEU A 169 12.15 -6.61 -12.30
C LEU A 169 11.38 -7.25 -13.45
N LYS A 170 11.22 -6.54 -14.57
CA LYS A 170 10.61 -7.10 -15.78
C LYS A 170 11.37 -8.34 -16.26
N ASN A 171 12.70 -8.28 -16.33
CA ASN A 171 13.50 -9.36 -16.90
C ASN A 171 13.74 -10.53 -15.93
N ASN A 172 13.75 -10.28 -14.62
CA ASN A 172 14.11 -11.30 -13.64
C ASN A 172 12.93 -11.83 -12.82
N ILE A 173 11.84 -11.10 -12.68
CA ILE A 173 10.70 -11.51 -11.84
C ILE A 173 9.48 -11.71 -12.71
N TYR A 174 9.18 -10.73 -13.56
CA TYR A 174 8.01 -10.79 -14.42
C TYR A 174 8.15 -11.86 -15.50
N LYS A 175 9.33 -11.95 -16.14
CA LYS A 175 9.63 -12.99 -17.15
C LYS A 175 10.15 -14.31 -16.58
N ASN A 176 10.92 -14.25 -15.49
CA ASN A 176 11.66 -15.40 -14.95
C ASN A 176 11.41 -15.58 -13.45
N SER A 177 10.14 -15.71 -13.05
CA SER A 177 9.73 -15.81 -11.64
C SER A 177 10.59 -16.79 -10.83
N ILE A 178 10.83 -16.44 -9.57
CA ILE A 178 11.54 -17.25 -8.56
C ILE A 178 10.99 -18.67 -8.50
N ASP A 179 9.67 -18.78 -8.64
CA ASP A 179 8.93 -20.01 -8.85
C ASP A 179 8.04 -19.84 -10.08
N SER A 180 8.28 -20.65 -11.11
CA SER A 180 7.53 -20.59 -12.37
C SER A 180 6.04 -20.96 -12.22
N SER A 181 5.65 -21.56 -11.10
CA SER A 181 4.25 -21.81 -10.73
C SER A 181 3.53 -20.59 -10.16
N VAL A 182 4.27 -19.53 -9.80
CA VAL A 182 3.72 -18.28 -9.26
C VAL A 182 3.83 -17.17 -10.29
N GLN A 183 2.69 -16.59 -10.64
CA GLN A 183 2.63 -15.47 -11.58
C GLN A 183 2.46 -14.13 -10.86
N TRP A 184 3.20 -13.14 -11.33
CA TRP A 184 3.16 -11.77 -10.81
C TRP A 184 2.45 -10.83 -11.79
N GLU A 185 1.79 -9.82 -11.25
CA GLU A 185 1.35 -8.61 -11.94
C GLU A 185 2.19 -7.43 -11.43
N GLY A 186 2.62 -6.55 -12.33
CA GLY A 186 3.50 -5.43 -11.99
C GLY A 186 3.00 -4.13 -12.58
N PHE A 187 3.09 -3.04 -11.82
CA PHE A 187 2.70 -1.70 -12.27
C PHE A 187 3.71 -0.66 -11.82
N LEU A 188 4.00 0.29 -12.68
CA LEU A 188 4.76 1.50 -12.38
C LEU A 188 3.76 2.62 -12.13
N ALA A 189 3.88 3.32 -11.02
CA ALA A 189 3.09 4.50 -10.72
C ALA A 189 3.92 5.77 -10.95
N TYR A 190 3.31 6.74 -11.62
CA TYR A 190 3.88 8.04 -11.90
C TYR A 190 2.92 9.15 -11.45
N ASN A 191 3.48 10.30 -11.10
CA ASN A 191 2.72 11.51 -10.81
C ASN A 191 2.12 12.08 -12.11
N LYS A 192 0.82 12.41 -12.12
CA LYS A 192 0.17 12.99 -13.31
C LYS A 192 0.63 14.42 -13.63
N SER A 193 1.17 15.17 -12.67
CA SER A 193 1.49 16.58 -12.90
C SER A 193 2.81 16.78 -13.64
N ASP A 194 3.79 15.92 -13.39
CA ASP A 194 5.18 16.10 -13.81
C ASP A 194 5.87 14.80 -14.25
N ASP A 195 5.12 13.69 -14.34
CA ASP A 195 5.62 12.35 -14.70
C ASP A 195 6.73 11.82 -13.78
N SER A 196 6.89 12.37 -12.56
CA SER A 196 7.86 11.84 -11.60
C SER A 196 7.46 10.43 -11.14
N ALA A 197 8.42 9.52 -11.07
CA ALA A 197 8.23 8.15 -10.60
C ALA A 197 7.81 8.10 -9.12
N ILE A 198 6.87 7.21 -8.77
CA ILE A 198 6.36 7.09 -7.40
C ILE A 198 6.69 5.72 -6.82
N SER A 199 6.25 4.65 -7.47
CA SER A 199 6.45 3.28 -6.98
C SER A 199 6.43 2.27 -8.12
N ILE A 200 7.03 1.12 -7.85
CA ILE A 200 6.79 -0.11 -8.61
C ILE A 200 6.10 -1.09 -7.67
N ASP A 201 4.90 -1.51 -8.06
CA ASP A 201 4.07 -2.42 -7.29
C ASP A 201 4.05 -3.79 -7.97
N LEU A 202 4.60 -4.80 -7.31
CA LEU A 202 4.49 -6.19 -7.72
C LEU A 202 3.46 -6.90 -6.85
N THR A 203 2.57 -7.67 -7.44
CA THR A 203 1.52 -8.38 -6.71
C THR A 203 1.37 -9.78 -7.27
N ILE A 204 1.14 -10.77 -6.40
CA ILE A 204 0.82 -12.13 -6.84
C ILE A 204 -0.57 -12.13 -7.50
N LYS A 205 -0.72 -12.75 -8.67
CA LYS A 205 -2.02 -12.87 -9.34
C LYS A 205 -3.01 -13.67 -8.47
N ASP A 206 -4.30 -13.63 -8.82
CA ASP A 206 -5.29 -14.42 -8.11
C ASP A 206 -5.18 -15.92 -8.44
N ASN A 207 -5.75 -16.78 -7.58
CA ASN A 207 -5.80 -18.25 -7.74
C ASN A 207 -4.43 -18.93 -7.90
N GLN A 208 -3.42 -18.43 -7.17
CA GLN A 208 -2.07 -18.99 -7.13
C GLN A 208 -1.93 -19.97 -5.96
N PRO A 209 -0.89 -20.84 -5.94
CA PRO A 209 -0.62 -21.73 -4.82
C PRO A 209 -0.17 -21.00 -3.53
N ILE A 210 0.09 -19.69 -3.63
CA ILE A 210 0.51 -18.80 -2.55
C ILE A 210 -0.61 -17.82 -2.22
N LYS A 211 -0.77 -17.46 -0.93
CA LYS A 211 -1.72 -16.39 -0.55
C LYS A 211 -1.21 -15.06 -1.08
N LYS A 212 -2.11 -14.25 -1.63
CA LYS A 212 -1.79 -12.97 -2.28
C LYS A 212 -1.11 -12.00 -1.30
N PHE A 213 0.08 -11.54 -1.65
CA PHE A 213 0.77 -10.39 -1.04
C PHE A 213 1.38 -9.51 -2.14
N SER A 214 1.86 -8.33 -1.75
CA SER A 214 2.46 -7.35 -2.65
C SER A 214 3.90 -7.01 -2.24
N ILE A 215 4.70 -6.51 -3.17
CA ILE A 215 6.01 -5.91 -2.90
C ILE A 215 5.94 -4.49 -3.47
N ASN A 216 6.04 -3.49 -2.61
CA ASN A 216 6.07 -2.09 -2.98
C ASN A 216 7.51 -1.60 -3.01
N ILE A 217 7.92 -1.00 -4.11
CA ILE A 217 9.24 -0.41 -4.30
C ILE A 217 9.05 1.09 -4.51
N SER A 218 9.25 1.88 -3.47
CA SER A 218 9.06 3.33 -3.47
C SER A 218 10.27 4.08 -4.03
N ALA A 219 10.02 5.09 -4.86
CA ALA A 219 11.04 6.00 -5.37
C ALA A 219 11.33 7.13 -4.36
N ILE A 220 12.59 7.30 -3.99
CA ILE A 220 13.05 8.37 -3.10
C ILE A 220 13.66 9.52 -3.93
N TYR A 221 13.14 10.72 -3.71
CA TYR A 221 13.74 11.98 -4.12
C TYR A 221 14.44 12.64 -2.94
N PHE A 222 15.40 13.51 -3.21
CA PHE A 222 16.14 14.24 -2.18
C PHE A 222 16.01 15.74 -2.40
N ASP A 223 15.68 16.46 -1.34
CA ASP A 223 15.85 17.92 -1.29
C ASP A 223 17.06 18.28 -0.38
N GLU A 224 17.15 19.55 0.04
CA GLU A 224 18.25 20.02 0.88
C GLU A 224 18.33 19.29 2.23
N GLU A 225 17.22 18.83 2.79
CA GLU A 225 17.14 18.28 4.15
C GLU A 225 16.54 16.87 4.20
N HIS A 226 15.71 16.49 3.22
CA HIS A 226 14.81 15.35 3.28
C HIS A 226 15.03 14.33 2.16
N ALA A 227 14.78 13.07 2.50
CA ALA A 227 14.39 12.02 1.59
C ALA A 227 12.85 11.99 1.51
N ILE A 228 12.31 11.98 0.30
CA ILE A 228 10.89 12.15 -0.01
C ILE A 228 10.41 10.97 -0.84
N THR A 229 9.39 10.26 -0.36
CA THR A 229 8.60 9.30 -1.14
C THR A 229 7.22 9.87 -1.44
N GLY A 230 6.41 9.15 -2.23
CA GLY A 230 5.08 9.62 -2.64
C GLY A 230 4.10 9.90 -1.49
N VAL A 231 4.32 9.34 -0.29
CA VAL A 231 3.42 9.47 0.86
C VAL A 231 4.13 9.87 2.16
N ASN A 232 5.45 10.02 2.18
CA ASN A 232 6.22 10.26 3.40
C ASN A 232 7.50 11.05 3.14
N HIS A 233 8.10 11.60 4.19
CA HIS A 233 9.46 12.14 4.18
C HIS A 233 10.22 11.71 5.43
N ALA A 234 11.54 11.78 5.37
CA ALA A 234 12.44 11.65 6.51
C ALA A 234 13.70 12.49 6.30
N PRO A 235 14.47 12.80 7.35
CA PRO A 235 15.79 13.40 7.20
C PRO A 235 16.66 12.60 6.22
N LYS A 236 17.26 13.28 5.23
CA LYS A 236 17.97 12.62 4.12
C LYS A 236 19.12 11.72 4.58
N HIS A 237 19.72 12.01 5.74
CA HIS A 237 20.87 11.26 6.24
C HIS A 237 20.58 9.76 6.40
N HIS A 238 19.34 9.39 6.79
CA HIS A 238 18.88 8.00 6.89
C HIS A 238 18.96 7.24 5.56
N PHE A 239 18.83 7.93 4.43
CA PHE A 239 18.78 7.32 3.10
C PHE A 239 20.00 7.65 2.23
N THR A 240 20.87 8.58 2.64
CA THR A 240 22.17 8.81 1.96
C THR A 240 23.27 7.85 2.44
N GLN A 241 23.05 7.21 3.59
CA GLN A 241 23.87 6.17 4.18
C GLN A 241 22.98 4.95 4.48
N TYR A 242 23.58 3.82 4.85
CA TYR A 242 22.81 2.63 5.25
C TYR A 242 23.53 1.88 6.36
N GLU A 243 22.76 1.08 7.10
CA GLU A 243 23.27 0.00 7.93
C GLU A 243 22.98 -1.35 7.28
N LYS A 244 23.72 -2.37 7.71
CA LYS A 244 23.44 -3.76 7.34
C LYS A 244 23.03 -4.53 8.58
N ILE A 245 21.90 -5.22 8.51
CA ILE A 245 21.44 -6.13 9.55
C ILE A 245 21.35 -7.55 9.00
N ASN A 246 21.52 -8.54 9.87
CA ASN A 246 21.37 -9.94 9.51
C ASN A 246 19.89 -10.34 9.56
N TYR A 247 19.35 -10.76 8.41
CA TYR A 247 17.99 -11.29 8.28
C TYR A 247 18.06 -12.69 7.66
N PHE A 248 17.83 -13.72 8.47
CA PHE A 248 17.98 -15.14 8.11
C PHE A 248 19.28 -15.49 7.36
N GLY A 249 20.42 -14.94 7.82
CA GLY A 249 21.74 -15.19 7.24
C GLY A 249 22.07 -14.30 6.03
N LYS A 250 21.12 -13.53 5.52
CA LYS A 250 21.35 -12.51 4.49
C LYS A 250 21.63 -11.16 5.15
N GLN A 251 22.65 -10.46 4.67
CA GLN A 251 22.88 -9.07 5.03
C GLN A 251 21.98 -8.17 4.18
N ILE A 252 21.04 -7.48 4.81
CA ILE A 252 20.10 -6.57 4.14
C ILE A 252 20.41 -5.12 4.49
N ARG A 253 20.21 -4.21 3.54
CA ARG A 253 20.40 -2.77 3.75
C ARG A 253 19.15 -2.16 4.39
N VAL A 254 19.35 -1.40 5.44
CA VAL A 254 18.31 -0.62 6.12
C VAL A 254 18.75 0.84 6.22
N PRO A 255 17.81 1.79 6.40
CA PRO A 255 18.17 3.19 6.60
C PRO A 255 19.20 3.35 7.72
N TYR A 256 20.16 4.27 7.55
CA TYR A 256 21.14 4.57 8.58
C TYR A 256 20.44 5.10 9.84
N GLU A 257 20.86 4.65 11.02
CA GLU A 257 20.15 4.88 12.29
C GLU A 257 18.68 4.45 12.24
N TYR A 258 18.43 3.23 11.73
CA TYR A 258 17.07 2.74 11.45
C TYR A 258 16.12 2.81 12.67
N GLU A 259 16.62 2.70 13.90
CA GLU A 259 15.77 2.86 15.09
C GLU A 259 15.26 4.30 15.27
N SER A 260 16.12 5.29 15.01
CA SER A 260 15.79 6.72 15.00
C SER A 260 14.81 7.02 13.86
N TYR A 261 15.05 6.45 12.68
CA TYR A 261 14.14 6.53 11.55
C TYR A 261 12.75 5.94 11.88
N LEU A 262 12.68 4.76 12.51
CA LEU A 262 11.41 4.15 12.94
C LEU A 262 10.69 5.01 13.99
N GLU A 263 11.42 5.65 14.91
CA GLU A 263 10.85 6.59 15.88
C GLU A 263 10.34 7.88 15.25
N PHE A 264 11.06 8.42 14.27
CA PHE A 264 10.63 9.55 13.48
C PHE A 264 9.33 9.21 12.72
N THR A 265 9.28 8.06 12.06
CA THR A 265 8.15 7.62 11.22
C THR A 265 6.91 7.22 12.01
N TYR A 266 7.07 6.45 13.10
CA TYR A 266 5.95 5.81 13.82
C TYR A 266 5.79 6.27 15.27
N GLY A 267 6.78 6.95 15.86
CA GLY A 267 6.82 7.27 17.29
C GLY A 267 7.16 6.05 18.15
N ASN A 268 6.27 5.67 19.06
CA ASN A 268 6.49 4.50 19.94
C ASN A 268 6.28 3.18 19.17
N TRP A 269 7.18 2.90 18.23
CA TRP A 269 7.09 1.81 17.27
C TRP A 269 7.31 0.42 17.89
N ARG A 270 7.97 0.37 19.05
CA ARG A 270 8.21 -0.87 19.80
C ARG A 270 6.93 -1.50 20.35
N GLN A 271 5.87 -0.72 20.54
CA GLN A 271 4.57 -1.23 20.93
C GLN A 271 3.73 -1.58 19.68
N PRO A 272 3.33 -2.85 19.48
CA PRO A 272 2.51 -3.23 18.35
C PRO A 272 1.12 -2.56 18.40
N LYS A 273 0.66 -2.05 17.26
CA LYS A 273 -0.69 -1.50 17.07
C LYS A 273 -1.40 -2.31 15.99
N LYS A 274 -2.37 -3.15 16.38
CA LYS A 274 -3.09 -4.05 15.46
C LYS A 274 -4.31 -3.40 14.80
N ASP A 275 -5.01 -2.54 15.52
CA ASP A 275 -6.28 -1.93 15.07
C ASP A 275 -6.07 -0.55 14.42
N THR A 276 -5.04 -0.42 13.59
CA THR A 276 -4.80 0.84 12.86
C THR A 276 -5.79 1.01 11.72
N SER A 277 -6.09 2.25 11.36
CA SER A 277 -6.90 2.67 10.21
C SER A 277 -6.02 3.45 9.22
N PHE A 278 -6.57 3.85 8.07
CA PHE A 278 -5.86 4.82 7.21
C PHE A 278 -5.71 6.21 7.86
N ALA A 279 -6.43 6.52 8.94
CA ALA A 279 -6.21 7.75 9.71
C ALA A 279 -5.01 7.64 10.65
N ASP A 280 -4.62 6.42 11.05
CA ASP A 280 -3.44 6.14 11.87
C ASP A 280 -2.16 6.13 11.02
N ASN A 281 -1.94 7.25 10.36
CA ASN A 281 -0.82 7.45 9.47
C ASN A 281 0.52 7.54 10.22
N THR A 282 1.61 7.35 9.47
CA THR A 282 2.94 7.74 9.91
C THR A 282 2.95 9.22 10.27
N ARG A 283 3.83 9.64 11.18
CA ARG A 283 3.92 11.04 11.63
C ARG A 283 4.21 12.02 10.49
N THR A 284 4.80 11.51 9.42
CA THR A 284 5.26 12.26 8.24
C THR A 284 4.41 12.04 7.01
N PHE A 285 3.24 11.42 7.18
CA PHE A 285 2.34 11.12 6.08
C PHE A 285 1.95 12.39 5.35
N ARG A 286 1.95 12.28 4.03
CA ARG A 286 1.45 13.26 3.09
C ARG A 286 0.45 12.55 2.19
N GLU A 287 -0.65 13.22 1.88
CA GLU A 287 -1.61 12.62 0.97
C GLU A 287 -0.95 12.35 -0.38
N PRO A 288 -1.24 11.20 -0.99
CA PRO A 288 -0.71 10.90 -2.29
C PRO A 288 -1.17 11.95 -3.31
N VAL A 289 -0.29 12.23 -4.27
CA VAL A 289 -0.63 13.00 -5.47
C VAL A 289 -1.47 12.15 -6.41
N SER A 290 -2.16 12.79 -7.36
CA SER A 290 -2.88 12.05 -8.40
C SER A 290 -1.89 11.27 -9.28
N THR A 291 -2.09 9.96 -9.40
CA THR A 291 -1.19 9.06 -10.14
C THR A 291 -1.80 8.45 -11.39
N TYR A 292 -0.97 8.10 -12.36
CA TYR A 292 -1.31 7.15 -13.42
C TYR A 292 -0.38 5.94 -13.35
N THR A 293 -0.84 4.80 -13.84
CA THR A 293 -0.08 3.54 -13.77
C THR A 293 0.18 2.96 -15.15
N VAL A 294 1.36 2.40 -15.33
CA VAL A 294 1.76 1.67 -16.55
C VAL A 294 2.06 0.21 -16.17
N PRO A 295 1.51 -0.80 -16.88
CA PRO A 295 1.87 -2.19 -16.65
C PRO A 295 3.37 -2.44 -16.90
N LEU A 296 4.03 -3.13 -15.96
CA LEU A 296 5.46 -3.43 -16.00
C LEU A 296 5.88 -4.21 -17.25
N GLU A 297 4.97 -5.01 -17.78
CA GLU A 297 5.21 -5.76 -19.02
C GLU A 297 5.48 -4.88 -20.25
N PHE A 298 5.03 -3.63 -20.24
CA PHE A 298 5.17 -2.69 -21.35
C PHE A 298 6.38 -1.76 -21.26
N VAL A 299 7.26 -1.93 -20.25
CA VAL A 299 8.52 -1.16 -20.17
C VAL A 299 9.45 -1.58 -21.31
N TYR A 300 9.82 -0.66 -22.21
CA TYR A 300 10.64 -0.95 -23.39
C TYR A 300 12.13 -0.94 -23.10
#